data_AF-A0AAW2DMV3-F1
#
_entry.id   AF-A0AAW2DMV3-F1
#
_cell.length_a   1.000
_cell.length_b   1.000
_cell.length_c   1.000
_cell.angle_alpha   90.00
_cell.angle_beta   90.00
_cell.angle_gamma   90.00
#
_symmetry.space_group_name_H-M   'P 1'
#
loop_
_entity.id
_entity.type
_entity.pdbx_description
1 polymer ?
#
loop_
_entity_poly.entity_id
_entity_poly.type
_entity_poly.pdbx_seq_one_letter_code
_entity_poly.pdbx_strand_id
1 'polypeptide(L)'
;MRRDGLRLAIESWNQCNEVGEEAPHMGSPRAADCFDIYTASPPAKEQNCSLCNLIPYILVHRVTDKDNNLGVGDPFLGLQPNALSNVDVYAAAKELYLGSKCEVEDTPNPWQFWMIMLKSGNMDTFAAKCPKNGQKVGPFGPDKGFPCFGKGCMNQPTIYHDYTTLQGLNMSTLKGRFYGSWDLDADLSKGLEGNISYHSVTWKKELGKGSSWVFHNVLRTSTKYPWLMLYLRSDATHGLSGGYHYPTRGMSKIIPESPNFKVRFTLNVIKGGGLRSQFYLLDIGSCWKNNGKPCDGDVTSDVTRYSEMIINPNASAWCQANNLNACPPYHTFPNGTSIHRNDTTNFPYAAYHLHCSPGNAEHLEAPYSLCDPYSNPQPQEILQILPHPVWGEYGYPTKQGEGWIGDPRTWELDVGRLSQSLFFYQDPGTPPARRQWMSVDLGTEIFKDPDQVAEWTVCDFDILVPKRQRY
;
A
#
# COMPACT_ATOMS: atom_id res chain seq x y z
N MET A 1 9.30 -10.73 7.59
CA MET A 1 8.17 -11.70 7.52
C MET A 1 8.43 -13.10 8.15
N ARG A 2 9.22 -13.24 9.23
CA ARG A 2 9.69 -14.56 9.72
C ARG A 2 8.95 -15.13 10.92
N ARG A 3 8.10 -14.36 11.60
CA ARG A 3 7.31 -14.84 12.74
C ARG A 3 6.31 -15.90 12.28
N ASP A 4 6.08 -16.95 13.07
CA ASP A 4 5.08 -17.98 12.74
C ASP A 4 3.65 -17.48 12.96
N GLY A 5 3.35 -16.84 14.10
CA GLY A 5 2.05 -16.19 14.30
C GLY A 5 1.91 -14.93 13.44
N LEU A 6 1.26 -15.05 12.29
CA LEU A 6 1.02 -13.94 11.37
C LEU A 6 0.03 -12.94 11.97
N ARG A 7 0.17 -11.68 11.55
CA ARG A 7 -0.79 -10.61 11.75
C ARG A 7 -0.96 -9.91 10.43
N LEU A 8 -2.16 -9.99 9.88
CA LEU A 8 -2.46 -9.47 8.55
C LEU A 8 -3.81 -8.77 8.61
N ALA A 9 -3.88 -7.56 8.10
CA ALA A 9 -5.12 -6.86 7.84
C ALA A 9 -5.32 -6.67 6.35
N ILE A 10 -6.56 -6.43 5.97
CA ILE A 10 -6.94 -6.00 4.64
C ILE A 10 -7.81 -4.75 4.75
N GLU A 11 -7.58 -3.84 3.83
CA GLU A 11 -8.33 -2.62 3.66
C GLU A 11 -8.72 -2.40 2.22
N SER A 12 -9.87 -1.75 2.01
CA SER A 12 -10.24 -1.26 0.70
C SER A 12 -10.75 0.17 0.74
N TRP A 13 -10.35 0.92 -0.28
CA TRP A 13 -10.67 2.32 -0.43
C TRP A 13 -11.10 2.69 -1.84
N ASN A 14 -11.83 3.80 -1.96
CA ASN A 14 -12.18 4.43 -3.23
C ASN A 14 -11.14 5.49 -3.62
N GLN A 15 -11.35 6.18 -4.75
CA GLN A 15 -10.41 7.16 -5.33
C GLN A 15 -9.80 8.10 -4.29
N CYS A 16 -10.60 8.71 -3.41
CA CYS A 16 -10.15 9.69 -2.41
C CYS A 16 -9.90 9.11 -1.01
N ASN A 17 -9.71 7.80 -0.86
CA ASN A 17 -9.49 7.16 0.44
C ASN A 17 -10.62 7.38 1.46
N GLU A 18 -11.85 7.50 0.96
CA GLU A 18 -13.06 7.51 1.78
C GLU A 18 -13.87 6.23 1.53
N VAL A 19 -14.62 5.80 2.54
CA VAL A 19 -15.48 4.61 2.50
C VAL A 19 -16.83 5.02 1.93
N GLY A 20 -17.18 4.40 0.80
CA GLY A 20 -18.32 4.84 0.00
C GLY A 20 -19.65 4.75 0.74
N GLU A 21 -20.29 5.90 0.98
CA GLU A 21 -21.73 6.00 1.23
C GLU A 21 -22.56 5.29 0.13
N GLU A 22 -21.97 5.07 -1.05
CA GLU A 22 -22.58 4.33 -2.16
C GLU A 22 -22.78 2.83 -1.91
N ALA A 23 -22.34 2.31 -0.75
CA ALA A 23 -22.55 0.94 -0.33
C ALA A 23 -22.96 0.78 1.15
N PRO A 24 -24.14 1.29 1.52
CA PRO A 24 -24.57 1.41 2.91
C PRO A 24 -24.74 0.07 3.65
N HIS A 25 -24.68 -1.08 2.96
CA HIS A 25 -24.90 -2.41 3.52
C HIS A 25 -23.70 -3.35 3.43
N MET A 26 -22.54 -2.89 2.93
CA MET A 26 -21.35 -3.74 2.81
C MET A 26 -20.48 -3.78 4.07
N GLY A 27 -20.93 -3.14 5.15
CA GLY A 27 -20.16 -3.06 6.39
C GLY A 27 -18.92 -2.19 6.23
N SER A 28 -17.90 -2.45 7.05
CA SER A 28 -16.61 -1.76 6.94
C SER A 28 -15.62 -2.58 6.12
N PRO A 29 -14.87 -1.98 5.18
CA PRO A 29 -13.93 -2.66 4.28
C PRO A 29 -12.65 -3.13 4.98
N ARG A 30 -12.67 -3.24 6.31
CA ARG A 30 -11.54 -3.61 7.14
C ARG A 30 -11.77 -4.99 7.73
N ALA A 31 -10.84 -5.90 7.49
CA ALA A 31 -10.82 -7.21 8.10
C ALA A 31 -9.39 -7.58 8.50
N ALA A 32 -9.24 -8.58 9.35
CA ALA A 32 -7.93 -9.07 9.77
C ALA A 32 -7.91 -10.58 10.02
N ASP A 33 -6.74 -11.17 9.85
CA ASP A 33 -6.38 -12.49 10.32
C ASP A 33 -5.17 -12.40 11.25
N CYS A 34 -5.42 -12.67 12.53
CA CYS A 34 -4.42 -12.61 13.57
C CYS A 34 -4.61 -13.83 14.47
N PHE A 35 -3.55 -14.60 14.66
CA PHE A 35 -3.61 -15.82 15.46
C PHE A 35 -2.30 -16.09 16.20
N ASP A 36 -2.43 -16.66 17.38
CA ASP A 36 -1.29 -17.21 18.09
C ASP A 36 -1.18 -18.71 17.86
N ILE A 37 0.05 -19.21 17.98
CA ILE A 37 0.36 -20.62 17.81
C ILE A 37 0.88 -21.13 19.13
N TYR A 38 0.26 -22.20 19.62
CA TYR A 38 0.66 -22.89 20.83
C TYR A 38 1.03 -24.33 20.50
N THR A 39 2.06 -24.84 21.14
CA THR A 39 2.37 -26.28 21.11
C THR A 39 1.34 -27.02 21.96
N ALA A 40 0.80 -28.11 21.43
CA ALA A 40 -0.06 -28.99 22.22
C ALA A 40 0.77 -29.69 23.29
N SER A 41 0.41 -29.48 24.54
CA SER A 41 1.08 -30.07 25.71
C SER A 41 0.08 -30.94 26.49
N PRO A 42 0.50 -32.07 27.09
CA PRO A 42 -0.35 -32.79 28.02
C PRO A 42 -0.79 -31.90 29.19
N PRO A 43 -1.98 -32.11 29.78
CA PRO A 43 -2.31 -31.53 31.08
C PRO A 43 -1.25 -31.93 32.12
N ALA A 44 -0.97 -31.07 33.09
CA ALA A 44 0.11 -31.25 34.09
C ALA A 44 0.03 -32.56 34.94
N LYS A 45 -1.02 -33.37 34.78
CA LYS A 45 -1.24 -34.65 35.49
C LYS A 45 -1.14 -35.89 34.58
N GLU A 46 -0.93 -35.73 33.28
CA GLU A 46 -0.76 -36.85 32.33
C GLU A 46 0.59 -36.74 31.63
N GLN A 47 1.40 -37.80 31.68
CA GLN A 47 2.74 -37.81 31.05
C GLN A 47 2.70 -38.11 29.55
N ASN A 48 1.62 -38.68 29.03
CA ASN A 48 1.50 -39.12 27.64
C ASN A 48 0.18 -38.65 27.01
N CYS A 49 0.25 -37.70 26.07
CA CYS A 49 -0.89 -37.24 25.29
C CYS A 49 -0.75 -37.73 23.84
N SER A 50 -1.43 -38.83 23.50
CA SER A 50 -1.43 -39.38 22.13
C SER A 50 -2.01 -38.41 21.10
N LEU A 51 -3.01 -37.61 21.51
CA LEU A 51 -3.63 -36.57 20.68
C LEU A 51 -2.68 -35.40 20.39
N CYS A 52 -1.77 -35.07 21.31
CA CYS A 52 -0.78 -34.01 21.15
C CYS A 52 0.30 -34.39 20.13
N ASN A 53 0.58 -35.69 19.97
CA ASN A 53 1.44 -36.17 18.89
C ASN A 53 0.74 -36.12 17.51
N LEU A 54 -0.59 -36.18 17.48
CA LEU A 54 -1.38 -36.06 16.25
C LEU A 54 -1.67 -34.60 15.85
N ILE A 55 -1.87 -33.72 16.82
CA ILE A 55 -2.14 -32.29 16.63
C ILE A 55 -1.09 -31.52 17.44
N PRO A 56 0.14 -31.36 16.90
CA PRO A 56 1.25 -30.76 17.66
C PRO A 56 1.09 -29.27 17.89
N TYR A 57 0.22 -28.59 17.14
CA TYR A 57 0.02 -27.15 17.21
C TYR A 57 -1.46 -26.80 17.23
N ILE A 58 -1.79 -25.76 17.99
CA ILE A 58 -3.13 -25.17 18.08
C ILE A 58 -3.04 -23.71 17.65
N LEU A 59 -3.92 -23.30 16.74
CA LEU A 59 -4.10 -21.91 16.34
C LEU A 59 -5.22 -21.28 17.16
N VAL A 60 -4.93 -20.14 17.77
CA VAL A 60 -5.93 -19.34 18.51
C VAL A 60 -6.08 -18.01 17.79
N HIS A 61 -7.18 -17.86 17.04
CA HIS A 61 -7.49 -16.61 16.36
C HIS A 61 -7.92 -15.53 17.36
N ARG A 62 -7.33 -14.35 17.23
CA ARG A 62 -7.62 -13.14 18.02
C ARG A 62 -8.76 -12.32 17.43
N VAL A 63 -8.96 -12.45 16.12
CA VAL A 63 -10.02 -11.80 15.36
C VAL A 63 -10.99 -12.88 14.91
N THR A 64 -12.28 -12.67 15.19
CA THR A 64 -13.37 -13.60 14.87
C THR A 64 -14.18 -13.12 13.68
N ASP A 65 -15.03 -13.99 13.12
CA ASP A 65 -15.98 -13.59 12.06
C ASP A 65 -16.83 -12.40 12.47
N LYS A 66 -17.26 -12.36 13.74
CA LYS A 66 -18.05 -11.26 14.27
C LYS A 66 -17.30 -9.93 14.21
N ASP A 67 -15.99 -9.94 14.47
CA ASP A 67 -15.16 -8.74 14.41
C ASP A 67 -14.98 -8.26 12.97
N ASN A 68 -14.71 -9.19 12.05
CA ASN A 68 -14.56 -8.89 10.63
C ASN A 68 -15.87 -8.43 9.99
N ASN A 69 -17.02 -8.88 10.50
CA ASN A 69 -18.34 -8.49 9.99
C ASN A 69 -18.90 -7.18 10.60
N LEU A 70 -18.20 -6.53 11.54
CA LEU A 70 -18.63 -5.25 12.11
C LEU A 70 -18.81 -4.18 11.01
N GLY A 71 -19.99 -3.56 10.98
CA GLY A 71 -20.35 -2.50 10.04
C GLY A 71 -20.91 -1.26 10.74
N VAL A 72 -21.08 -0.19 9.96
CA VAL A 72 -21.66 1.08 10.46
C VAL A 72 -23.00 0.81 11.15
N GLY A 73 -23.17 1.35 12.35
CA GLY A 73 -24.31 1.07 13.24
C GLY A 73 -24.02 0.00 14.30
N ASP A 74 -23.05 -0.89 14.09
CA ASP A 74 -22.66 -1.90 15.07
C ASP A 74 -21.70 -1.32 16.12
N PRO A 75 -22.03 -1.35 17.42
CA PRO A 75 -21.14 -0.87 18.46
C PRO A 75 -20.01 -1.86 18.74
N PHE A 76 -18.82 -1.33 19.05
CA PHE A 76 -17.71 -2.08 19.64
C PHE A 76 -16.99 -1.25 20.71
N LEU A 77 -16.16 -1.92 21.51
CA LEU A 77 -15.48 -1.29 22.63
C LEU A 77 -14.52 -0.18 22.13
N GLY A 78 -14.68 1.03 22.67
CA GLY A 78 -13.86 2.19 22.32
C GLY A 78 -14.37 3.02 21.13
N LEU A 79 -15.47 2.60 20.47
CA LEU A 79 -16.08 3.36 19.39
C LEU A 79 -16.71 4.66 19.90
N GLN A 80 -16.43 5.77 19.22
CA GLN A 80 -17.02 7.07 19.53
C GLN A 80 -18.46 7.17 18.98
N PRO A 81 -19.38 7.89 19.64
CA PRO A 81 -20.78 7.98 19.20
C PRO A 81 -20.96 8.53 17.78
N ASN A 82 -20.12 9.47 17.35
CA ASN A 82 -20.18 10.06 16.00
C ASN A 82 -19.78 9.07 14.89
N ALA A 83 -18.99 8.04 15.22
CA ALA A 83 -18.57 7.03 14.26
C ALA A 83 -19.69 6.02 13.95
N LEU A 84 -20.69 5.87 14.82
CA LEU A 84 -21.81 4.95 14.59
C LEU A 84 -22.64 5.28 13.35
N SER A 85 -22.64 6.54 12.92
CA SER A 85 -23.39 7.03 11.75
C SER A 85 -22.50 7.59 10.64
N ASN A 86 -21.18 7.54 10.78
CA ASN A 86 -20.23 8.03 9.78
C ASN A 86 -19.33 6.89 9.31
N VAL A 87 -19.44 6.55 8.02
CA VAL A 87 -18.81 5.39 7.42
C VAL A 87 -17.27 5.49 7.44
N ASP A 88 -16.73 6.66 7.12
CA ASP A 88 -15.29 6.91 7.05
C ASP A 88 -14.63 6.81 8.44
N VAL A 89 -15.22 7.47 9.42
CA VAL A 89 -14.76 7.44 10.82
C VAL A 89 -14.91 6.03 11.40
N TYR A 90 -15.99 5.32 11.06
CA TYR A 90 -16.18 3.93 11.50
C TYR A 90 -15.09 3.02 10.96
N ALA A 91 -14.75 3.13 9.67
CA ALA A 91 -13.74 2.29 9.05
C ALA A 91 -12.36 2.51 9.68
N ALA A 92 -11.96 3.76 9.90
CA ALA A 92 -10.75 4.09 10.63
C ALA A 92 -10.77 3.55 12.08
N ALA A 93 -11.88 3.73 12.80
CA ALA A 93 -12.01 3.22 14.17
C ALA A 93 -11.95 1.68 14.24
N LYS A 94 -12.53 0.98 13.25
CA LYS A 94 -12.48 -0.49 13.17
C LYS A 94 -11.05 -0.98 12.94
N GLU A 95 -10.27 -0.29 12.11
CA GLU A 95 -8.85 -0.62 11.93
C GLU A 95 -8.10 -0.56 13.26
N LEU A 96 -8.31 0.50 14.05
CA LEU A 96 -7.70 0.63 15.39
C LEU A 96 -8.15 -0.50 16.34
N TYR A 97 -9.44 -0.85 16.30
CA TYR A 97 -9.98 -1.95 17.10
C TYR A 97 -9.34 -3.29 16.73
N LEU A 98 -9.31 -3.64 15.45
CA LEU A 98 -8.64 -4.85 14.96
C LEU A 98 -7.14 -4.83 15.31
N GLY A 99 -6.49 -3.67 15.17
CA GLY A 99 -5.10 -3.45 15.57
C GLY A 99 -4.86 -3.80 17.03
N SER A 100 -5.72 -3.35 17.95
CA SER A 100 -5.59 -3.68 19.37
C SER A 100 -5.74 -5.18 19.69
N LYS A 101 -6.57 -5.91 18.93
CA LYS A 101 -6.68 -7.37 19.04
C LYS A 101 -5.48 -8.11 18.47
N CYS A 102 -4.88 -7.55 17.43
CA CYS A 102 -3.74 -8.12 16.72
C CYS A 102 -2.39 -7.76 17.34
N GLU A 103 -2.35 -6.84 18.30
CA GLU A 103 -1.13 -6.28 18.85
C GLU A 103 -0.19 -7.35 19.40
N VAL A 104 1.09 -7.16 19.11
CA VAL A 104 2.20 -7.97 19.60
C VAL A 104 3.14 -7.04 20.36
N GLU A 105 3.29 -7.33 21.65
CA GLU A 105 4.27 -6.67 22.51
C GLU A 105 5.69 -6.93 22.00
N ASP A 106 6.46 -5.86 21.83
CA ASP A 106 7.80 -5.91 21.27
C ASP A 106 8.59 -4.62 21.58
N THR A 107 9.89 -4.62 21.31
CA THR A 107 10.80 -3.47 21.52
C THR A 107 11.24 -2.89 20.17
N PRO A 108 11.34 -1.55 20.01
CA PRO A 108 11.08 -0.52 21.02
C PRO A 108 9.60 -0.23 21.29
N ASN A 109 8.71 -0.66 20.38
CA ASN A 109 7.27 -0.40 20.45
C ASN A 109 6.51 -1.69 20.08
N PRO A 110 5.26 -1.86 20.54
CA PRO A 110 4.39 -2.91 20.03
C PRO A 110 4.08 -2.69 18.54
N TRP A 111 3.62 -3.75 17.87
CA TRP A 111 3.23 -3.72 16.46
C TRP A 111 1.97 -4.54 16.20
N GLN A 112 1.25 -4.25 15.11
CA GLN A 112 -0.04 -4.87 14.82
C GLN A 112 0.04 -5.80 13.60
N PHE A 113 -0.07 -5.33 12.36
CA PHE A 113 -0.18 -6.20 11.20
C PHE A 113 0.53 -5.67 9.96
N TRP A 114 0.83 -6.60 9.03
CA TRP A 114 0.99 -6.25 7.61
C TRP A 114 -0.36 -5.82 7.05
N MET A 115 -0.36 -4.92 6.07
CA MET A 115 -1.60 -4.45 5.46
C MET A 115 -1.66 -4.87 3.99
N ILE A 116 -2.76 -5.50 3.60
CA ILE A 116 -3.16 -5.63 2.20
C ILE A 116 -4.03 -4.41 1.88
N MET A 117 -3.59 -3.57 0.95
CA MET A 117 -4.40 -2.45 0.50
C MET A 117 -4.97 -2.73 -0.88
N LEU A 118 -6.29 -2.56 -0.97
CA LEU A 118 -7.06 -2.52 -2.20
C LEU A 118 -7.51 -1.09 -2.46
N LYS A 119 -7.42 -0.64 -3.71
CA LYS A 119 -7.98 0.65 -4.11
C LYS A 119 -8.64 0.56 -5.48
N SER A 120 -9.75 1.29 -5.60
CA SER A 120 -10.43 1.51 -6.87
C SER A 120 -10.15 2.93 -7.37
N GLY A 121 -9.75 2.99 -8.64
CA GLY A 121 -9.49 4.23 -9.36
C GLY A 121 -10.74 4.90 -9.94
N ASN A 122 -11.92 4.31 -9.72
CA ASN A 122 -13.17 4.83 -10.24
C ASN A 122 -13.63 6.04 -9.43
N MET A 123 -14.20 7.04 -10.10
CA MET A 123 -14.65 8.28 -9.46
C MET A 123 -15.97 8.80 -10.04
N ASP A 124 -16.98 8.96 -9.19
CA ASP A 124 -18.21 9.68 -9.53
C ASP A 124 -18.01 11.19 -9.29
N THR A 125 -17.76 11.91 -10.38
CA THR A 125 -17.54 13.37 -10.36
C THR A 125 -18.82 14.17 -10.12
N PHE A 126 -20.00 13.54 -10.20
CA PHE A 126 -21.29 14.15 -9.89
C PHE A 126 -21.70 13.96 -8.44
N ALA A 127 -21.25 12.90 -7.78
CA ALA A 127 -21.49 12.68 -6.36
C ALA A 127 -20.81 13.73 -5.46
N ALA A 128 -19.74 14.38 -5.97
CA ALA A 128 -19.02 15.45 -5.26
C ALA A 128 -18.52 15.06 -3.86
N LYS A 129 -18.16 13.77 -3.68
CA LYS A 129 -17.71 13.21 -2.40
C LYS A 129 -16.25 13.50 -2.10
N CYS A 130 -15.41 13.40 -3.13
CA CYS A 130 -13.98 13.61 -2.96
C CYS A 130 -13.64 15.10 -2.93
N PRO A 131 -12.89 15.57 -1.93
CA PRO A 131 -12.40 16.94 -1.91
C PRO A 131 -11.35 17.16 -3.01
N LYS A 132 -11.19 18.42 -3.42
CA LYS A 132 -10.11 18.88 -4.30
C LYS A 132 -9.04 19.51 -3.43
N ASN A 133 -7.89 18.85 -3.24
CA ASN A 133 -6.80 19.40 -2.42
C ASN A 133 -7.26 19.83 -1.00
N GLY A 134 -8.03 18.98 -0.33
CA GLY A 134 -8.61 19.25 0.99
C GLY A 134 -9.88 20.11 0.99
N GLN A 135 -10.23 20.73 -0.13
CA GLN A 135 -11.38 21.63 -0.21
C GLN A 135 -12.60 20.89 -0.77
N LYS A 136 -13.74 21.00 -0.07
CA LYS A 136 -15.02 20.50 -0.59
C LYS A 136 -15.38 21.23 -1.87
N VAL A 137 -15.71 20.47 -2.91
CA VAL A 137 -16.16 20.98 -4.20
C VAL A 137 -17.53 20.43 -4.53
N GLY A 138 -18.28 21.15 -5.36
CA GLY A 138 -19.52 20.63 -5.94
C GLY A 138 -19.25 19.69 -7.12
N PRO A 139 -20.32 19.17 -7.75
CA PRO A 139 -20.22 18.41 -8.99
C PRO A 139 -19.45 19.20 -10.06
N PHE A 140 -18.51 18.56 -10.74
CA PHE A 140 -17.64 19.24 -11.72
C PHE A 140 -17.74 18.69 -13.15
N GLY A 141 -18.85 18.00 -13.46
CA GLY A 141 -19.18 17.53 -14.81
C GLY A 141 -18.51 16.22 -15.19
N PRO A 142 -18.73 15.72 -16.41
CA PRO A 142 -18.12 14.48 -16.84
C PRO A 142 -16.61 14.70 -17.05
N ASP A 143 -15.81 14.04 -16.23
CA ASP A 143 -14.38 13.98 -16.45
C ASP A 143 -14.02 12.76 -17.31
N LYS A 144 -13.07 12.93 -18.24
CA LYS A 144 -12.47 11.81 -18.99
C LYS A 144 -11.27 11.22 -18.26
N GLY A 145 -10.79 11.91 -17.22
CA GLY A 145 -9.69 11.51 -16.36
C GLY A 145 -10.01 10.39 -15.38
N PHE A 146 -11.27 10.10 -15.05
CA PHE A 146 -11.63 9.01 -14.15
C PHE A 146 -12.68 8.06 -14.78
N PRO A 147 -12.49 6.74 -14.70
CA PRO A 147 -13.53 5.78 -15.09
C PRO A 147 -14.71 5.85 -14.12
N CYS A 148 -15.92 5.86 -14.65
CA CYS A 148 -17.13 5.68 -13.85
C CYS A 148 -18.27 5.22 -14.75
N PHE A 149 -19.06 4.25 -14.27
CA PHE A 149 -20.23 3.70 -14.96
C PHE A 149 -21.56 4.23 -14.37
N GLY A 150 -21.51 5.30 -13.59
CA GLY A 150 -22.65 5.89 -12.87
C GLY A 150 -22.66 5.53 -11.39
N LYS A 151 -23.81 5.70 -10.74
CA LYS A 151 -23.99 5.46 -9.30
C LYS A 151 -23.46 4.08 -8.91
N GLY A 152 -22.62 4.04 -7.88
CA GLY A 152 -21.98 2.81 -7.41
C GLY A 152 -20.67 2.49 -8.14
N CYS A 153 -20.07 3.44 -8.89
CA CYS A 153 -18.74 3.25 -9.45
C CYS A 153 -17.63 3.43 -8.41
N MET A 154 -17.86 4.24 -7.36
CA MET A 154 -16.96 4.38 -6.21
C MET A 154 -17.33 3.38 -5.12
N ASN A 155 -17.34 2.11 -5.49
CA ASN A 155 -17.75 1.04 -4.60
C ASN A 155 -16.56 0.26 -4.05
N GLN A 156 -16.81 -0.46 -2.96
CA GLN A 156 -15.83 -1.31 -2.31
C GLN A 156 -15.96 -2.76 -2.78
N PRO A 157 -14.90 -3.57 -2.71
CA PRO A 157 -14.99 -4.97 -3.07
C PRO A 157 -15.65 -5.76 -1.95
N THR A 158 -16.25 -6.89 -2.32
CA THR A 158 -16.49 -7.97 -1.36
C THR A 158 -15.16 -8.45 -0.80
N ILE A 159 -15.12 -8.83 0.49
CA ILE A 159 -13.94 -9.42 1.13
C ILE A 159 -14.37 -10.73 1.80
N TYR A 160 -14.00 -11.84 1.18
CA TYR A 160 -14.12 -13.18 1.74
C TYR A 160 -12.82 -13.56 2.43
N HIS A 161 -12.95 -14.24 3.57
CA HIS A 161 -11.82 -14.63 4.42
C HIS A 161 -11.82 -16.14 4.64
N ASP A 162 -10.79 -16.79 4.11
CA ASP A 162 -10.44 -18.15 4.52
C ASP A 162 -9.40 -18.03 5.65
N TYR A 163 -9.84 -18.29 6.88
CA TYR A 163 -8.98 -18.23 8.07
C TYR A 163 -7.73 -19.09 7.93
N THR A 164 -6.63 -18.60 8.51
CA THR A 164 -5.39 -19.35 8.54
C THR A 164 -5.58 -20.67 9.29
N THR A 165 -5.31 -21.78 8.60
CA THR A 165 -5.42 -23.13 9.15
C THR A 165 -4.10 -23.88 9.02
N LEU A 166 -3.94 -24.91 9.86
CA LEU A 166 -2.90 -25.91 9.67
C LEU A 166 -3.37 -26.94 8.64
N GLN A 167 -2.52 -27.21 7.66
CA GLN A 167 -2.80 -28.07 6.52
C GLN A 167 -1.64 -29.06 6.30
N GLY A 168 -1.90 -30.06 5.45
CA GLY A 168 -0.95 -31.11 5.09
C GLY A 168 -0.99 -32.30 6.05
N LEU A 169 -0.36 -33.41 5.64
CA LEU A 169 -0.37 -34.68 6.40
C LEU A 169 0.16 -34.55 7.83
N ASN A 170 1.12 -33.65 8.04
CA ASN A 170 1.77 -33.43 9.33
C ASN A 170 1.25 -32.18 10.05
N MET A 171 0.19 -31.53 9.55
CA MET A 171 -0.35 -30.28 10.12
C MET A 171 0.74 -29.21 10.34
N SER A 172 1.67 -29.08 9.38
CA SER A 172 2.84 -28.20 9.48
C SER A 172 2.76 -26.97 8.57
N THR A 173 1.86 -26.99 7.59
CA THR A 173 1.69 -25.91 6.63
C THR A 173 0.62 -24.95 7.12
N LEU A 174 0.98 -23.70 7.39
CA LEU A 174 0.01 -22.64 7.61
C LEU A 174 -0.44 -22.06 6.27
N LYS A 175 -1.75 -21.90 6.08
CA LYS A 175 -2.31 -21.26 4.90
C LYS A 175 -3.61 -20.53 5.22
N GLY A 176 -3.75 -19.30 4.73
CA GLY A 176 -4.98 -18.52 4.76
C GLY A 176 -5.11 -17.67 3.50
N ARG A 177 -6.26 -17.02 3.32
CA ARG A 177 -6.53 -16.22 2.11
C ARG A 177 -7.58 -15.13 2.34
N PHE A 178 -7.35 -13.97 1.71
CA PHE A 178 -8.39 -12.99 1.41
C PHE A 178 -8.67 -13.01 -0.10
N TYR A 179 -9.93 -12.85 -0.50
CA TYR A 179 -10.32 -12.75 -1.90
C TYR A 179 -11.68 -12.08 -2.07
N GLY A 180 -11.97 -11.59 -3.28
CA GLY A 180 -13.25 -10.97 -3.57
C GLY A 180 -13.25 -10.22 -4.90
N SER A 181 -14.25 -9.35 -5.06
CA SER A 181 -14.56 -8.67 -6.34
C SER A 181 -15.21 -7.31 -6.09
N TRP A 182 -14.94 -6.33 -6.95
CA TRP A 182 -15.70 -5.08 -7.01
C TRP A 182 -17.00 -5.22 -7.81
N ASP A 183 -17.08 -6.22 -8.69
CA ASP A 183 -18.32 -6.65 -9.32
C ASP A 183 -19.13 -7.43 -8.27
N LEU A 184 -19.96 -6.73 -7.51
CA LEU A 184 -20.71 -7.28 -6.36
C LEU A 184 -21.74 -8.34 -6.75
N ASP A 185 -22.18 -8.34 -8.00
CA ASP A 185 -23.08 -9.31 -8.60
C ASP A 185 -22.36 -10.58 -9.09
N ALA A 186 -21.03 -10.64 -8.98
CA ALA A 186 -20.23 -11.77 -9.42
C ALA A 186 -20.41 -13.00 -8.49
N ASP A 187 -20.67 -14.15 -9.12
CA ASP A 187 -20.71 -15.44 -8.44
C ASP A 187 -19.34 -16.12 -8.52
N LEU A 188 -18.48 -15.84 -7.52
CA LEU A 188 -17.12 -16.38 -7.46
C LEU A 188 -17.06 -17.91 -7.29
N SER A 189 -18.18 -18.56 -6.93
CA SER A 189 -18.24 -20.03 -6.79
C SER A 189 -18.13 -20.75 -8.14
N LYS A 190 -18.49 -20.07 -9.23
CA LYS A 190 -18.40 -20.57 -10.60
C LYS A 190 -17.04 -20.35 -11.25
N GLY A 191 -16.06 -19.87 -10.47
CA GLY A 191 -14.74 -19.51 -10.97
C GLY A 191 -14.70 -18.08 -11.53
N LEU A 192 -13.62 -17.77 -12.25
CA LEU A 192 -13.34 -16.45 -12.82
C LEU A 192 -13.77 -16.35 -14.30
N GLU A 193 -14.85 -17.04 -14.67
CA GLU A 193 -15.38 -16.98 -16.04
C GLU A 193 -16.10 -15.64 -16.29
N GLY A 194 -15.85 -15.02 -17.44
CA GLY A 194 -16.46 -13.73 -17.80
C GLY A 194 -15.64 -12.50 -17.38
N ASN A 195 -16.28 -11.33 -17.45
CA ASN A 195 -15.69 -10.01 -17.23
C ASN A 195 -15.94 -9.54 -15.80
N ILE A 196 -15.12 -10.06 -14.88
CA ILE A 196 -15.27 -9.91 -13.43
C ILE A 196 -13.93 -9.46 -12.86
N SER A 197 -13.96 -8.42 -12.04
CA SER A 197 -12.81 -7.97 -11.25
C SER A 197 -12.54 -8.98 -10.15
N TYR A 198 -11.29 -9.17 -9.81
CA TYR A 198 -10.92 -10.13 -8.79
C TYR A 198 -9.67 -9.69 -8.06
N HIS A 199 -9.66 -9.87 -6.75
CA HIS A 199 -8.44 -9.83 -5.98
C HIS A 199 -8.31 -11.12 -5.18
N SER A 200 -7.06 -11.55 -4.96
CA SER A 200 -6.76 -12.55 -3.95
C SER A 200 -5.36 -12.36 -3.41
N VAL A 201 -5.24 -12.52 -2.09
CA VAL A 201 -3.95 -12.65 -1.42
C VAL A 201 -3.99 -13.93 -0.60
N THR A 202 -3.17 -14.90 -1.00
CA THR A 202 -2.98 -16.16 -0.27
C THR A 202 -1.62 -16.09 0.43
N TRP A 203 -1.58 -16.41 1.72
CA TRP A 203 -0.32 -16.51 2.45
C TRP A 203 -0.08 -17.96 2.87
N LYS A 204 1.17 -18.40 2.74
CA LYS A 204 1.60 -19.74 3.11
C LYS A 204 2.95 -19.73 3.83
N LYS A 205 3.11 -20.62 4.81
CA LYS A 205 4.38 -20.86 5.49
C LYS A 205 4.47 -22.28 6.05
N GLU A 206 5.68 -22.84 6.09
CA GLU A 206 5.96 -24.08 6.83
C GLU A 206 6.46 -23.75 8.25
N LEU A 207 5.80 -24.30 9.26
CA LEU A 207 6.15 -24.14 10.67
C LEU A 207 7.54 -24.70 11.00
N GLY A 208 8.24 -24.04 11.93
CA GLY A 208 9.48 -24.55 12.53
C GLY A 208 10.70 -24.61 11.61
N LYS A 209 10.57 -24.23 10.33
CA LYS A 209 11.69 -24.23 9.36
C LYS A 209 12.45 -22.90 9.26
N GLY A 210 12.12 -21.92 10.10
CA GLY A 210 12.73 -20.57 10.05
C GLY A 210 12.45 -19.81 8.74
N SER A 211 11.48 -20.28 7.94
CA SER A 211 11.15 -19.73 6.63
C SER A 211 10.37 -18.40 6.75
N SER A 212 10.41 -17.58 5.69
CA SER A 212 9.51 -16.44 5.55
C SER A 212 8.11 -16.90 5.15
N TRP A 213 7.10 -16.12 5.52
CA TRP A 213 5.82 -16.15 4.82
C TRP A 213 6.01 -15.84 3.34
N VAL A 214 5.25 -16.54 2.50
CA VAL A 214 5.12 -16.25 1.07
C VAL A 214 3.70 -15.74 0.81
N PHE A 215 3.60 -14.52 0.30
CA PHE A 215 2.34 -13.94 -0.15
C PHE A 215 2.22 -14.12 -1.65
N HIS A 216 1.12 -14.71 -2.10
CA HIS A 216 0.75 -14.86 -3.50
C HIS A 216 -0.44 -13.95 -3.78
N ASN A 217 -0.23 -12.99 -4.67
CA ASN A 217 -1.16 -11.91 -4.97
C ASN A 217 -1.69 -12.07 -6.38
N VAL A 218 -2.98 -11.85 -6.55
CA VAL A 218 -3.67 -11.82 -7.84
C VAL A 218 -4.56 -10.60 -7.88
N LEU A 219 -4.46 -9.81 -8.94
CA LEU A 219 -5.38 -8.71 -9.24
C LEU A 219 -5.87 -8.83 -10.67
N ARG A 220 -7.17 -8.67 -10.87
CA ARG A 220 -7.82 -8.68 -12.17
C ARG A 220 -8.80 -7.52 -12.28
N THR A 221 -8.74 -6.81 -13.40
CA THR A 221 -9.68 -5.74 -13.75
C THR A 221 -10.86 -6.26 -14.57
N SER A 222 -11.96 -5.52 -14.55
CA SER A 222 -13.13 -5.71 -15.40
C SER A 222 -13.41 -4.45 -16.21
N THR A 223 -14.38 -4.50 -17.12
CA THR A 223 -14.83 -3.29 -17.83
C THR A 223 -15.47 -2.27 -16.88
N LYS A 224 -16.14 -2.71 -15.80
CA LYS A 224 -16.67 -1.79 -14.78
C LYS A 224 -15.56 -1.20 -13.91
N TYR A 225 -14.53 -1.99 -13.61
CA TYR A 225 -13.41 -1.58 -12.75
C TYR A 225 -12.08 -1.75 -13.48
N PRO A 226 -11.77 -0.87 -14.45
CA PRO A 226 -10.54 -0.94 -15.25
C PRO A 226 -9.33 -0.34 -14.52
N TRP A 227 -9.54 0.31 -13.38
CA TRP A 227 -8.49 0.93 -12.60
C TRP A 227 -8.53 0.40 -11.17
N LEU A 228 -7.59 -0.50 -10.85
CA LEU A 228 -7.52 -1.17 -9.55
C LEU A 228 -6.08 -1.26 -9.07
N MET A 229 -5.92 -1.25 -7.75
CA MET A 229 -4.63 -1.40 -7.08
C MET A 229 -4.68 -2.52 -6.04
N LEU A 230 -3.56 -3.23 -5.90
CA LEU A 230 -3.32 -4.21 -4.84
C LEU A 230 -1.87 -4.11 -4.36
N TYR A 231 -1.70 -3.75 -3.10
CA TYR A 231 -0.38 -3.62 -2.45
C TYR A 231 -0.29 -4.45 -1.18
N LEU A 232 0.92 -4.92 -0.90
CA LEU A 232 1.34 -5.38 0.41
C LEU A 232 2.18 -4.28 1.06
N ARG A 233 1.72 -3.79 2.22
CA ARG A 233 2.26 -2.62 2.89
C ARG A 233 2.80 -2.92 4.28
N SER A 234 3.84 -2.18 4.65
CA SER A 234 4.39 -2.12 5.99
C SER A 234 4.18 -0.72 6.60
N ASP A 235 2.99 -0.49 7.12
CA ASP A 235 2.61 0.79 7.72
C ASP A 235 3.26 1.03 9.12
N ALA A 236 3.42 2.29 9.49
CA ALA A 236 3.82 2.72 10.83
C ALA A 236 2.81 2.27 11.89
N THR A 237 3.30 2.01 13.12
CA THR A 237 2.44 1.57 14.23
C THR A 237 1.56 2.69 14.80
N HIS A 238 1.80 3.95 14.42
CA HIS A 238 1.00 5.10 14.80
C HIS A 238 1.13 6.23 13.78
N GLY A 239 0.23 7.21 13.89
CA GLY A 239 0.22 8.40 13.03
C GLY A 239 -0.61 8.19 11.77
N LEU A 240 -0.49 9.13 10.86
CA LEU A 240 -1.14 9.11 9.55
C LEU A 240 -0.32 8.24 8.59
N SER A 241 -0.95 7.31 7.88
CA SER A 241 -0.31 6.62 6.74
C SER A 241 -0.44 7.51 5.49
N GLY A 242 0.58 7.54 4.64
CA GLY A 242 0.80 8.53 3.59
C GLY A 242 -0.26 8.54 2.49
N GLY A 243 -1.44 9.06 2.79
CA GLY A 243 -2.64 9.08 1.95
C GLY A 243 -3.93 9.27 2.76
N TYR A 244 -3.87 9.06 4.08
CA TYR A 244 -5.00 9.11 5.00
C TYR A 244 -4.82 10.21 6.03
N HIS A 245 -5.86 11.01 6.27
CA HIS A 245 -5.92 11.97 7.38
C HIS A 245 -6.41 11.33 8.69
N TYR A 246 -6.63 10.01 8.70
CA TYR A 246 -6.97 9.24 9.90
C TYR A 246 -5.76 8.49 10.47
N PRO A 247 -5.67 8.32 11.80
CA PRO A 247 -4.66 7.45 12.41
C PRO A 247 -4.79 5.99 11.96
N THR A 248 -3.67 5.35 11.64
CA THR A 248 -3.62 3.93 11.22
C THR A 248 -2.78 3.07 12.17
N ARG A 249 -2.78 1.75 11.96
CA ARG A 249 -1.93 0.76 12.66
C ARG A 249 -1.19 -0.10 11.65
N GLY A 250 -0.03 -0.62 12.05
CA GLY A 250 0.86 -1.30 11.13
C GLY A 250 1.95 -2.10 11.84
N MET A 251 2.95 -2.56 11.09
CA MET A 251 4.00 -3.41 11.64
C MET A 251 5.33 -2.67 11.88
N SER A 252 5.52 -1.49 11.30
CA SER A 252 6.78 -0.73 11.34
C SER A 252 6.96 -0.03 12.69
N LYS A 253 7.59 -0.73 13.66
CA LYS A 253 7.87 -0.23 15.03
C LYS A 253 8.75 1.01 15.10
N ILE A 254 9.55 1.22 14.06
CA ILE A 254 10.43 2.37 13.88
C ILE A 254 10.07 2.93 12.52
N ILE A 255 9.65 4.20 12.48
CA ILE A 255 9.38 4.89 11.21
C ILE A 255 10.72 5.10 10.49
N PRO A 256 10.94 4.49 9.31
CA PRO A 256 12.15 4.68 8.54
C PRO A 256 12.32 6.15 8.16
N GLU A 257 13.54 6.66 8.19
CA GLU A 257 13.85 8.06 7.91
C GLU A 257 15.05 8.13 6.96
N SER A 258 14.92 8.89 5.88
CA SER A 258 16.04 9.10 4.96
C SER A 258 17.20 9.85 5.64
N PRO A 259 18.46 9.55 5.30
CA PRO A 259 18.91 8.53 4.34
C PRO A 259 19.07 7.12 4.94
N ASN A 260 18.60 6.88 6.16
CA ASN A 260 19.11 5.81 7.02
C ASN A 260 18.23 4.57 7.06
N PHE A 261 17.93 3.95 5.92
CA PHE A 261 17.31 2.63 5.89
C PHE A 261 17.47 1.93 4.54
N LYS A 262 17.43 0.60 4.58
CA LYS A 262 17.36 -0.26 3.39
C LYS A 262 16.11 -1.13 3.45
N VAL A 263 15.71 -1.65 2.30
CA VAL A 263 14.62 -2.60 2.18
C VAL A 263 15.11 -3.81 1.40
N ARG A 264 14.86 -5.01 1.93
CA ARG A 264 15.23 -6.28 1.29
C ARG A 264 14.01 -7.16 1.16
N PHE A 265 13.79 -7.76 0.00
CA PHE A 265 12.71 -8.73 -0.24
C PHE A 265 13.01 -9.58 -1.47
N THR A 266 12.32 -10.71 -1.58
CA THR A 266 12.34 -11.56 -2.77
C THR A 266 11.02 -11.39 -3.52
N LEU A 267 11.10 -11.02 -4.79
CA LEU A 267 9.96 -10.76 -5.68
C LEU A 267 10.01 -11.72 -6.87
N ASN A 268 8.84 -12.24 -7.25
CA ASN A 268 8.64 -12.95 -8.50
C ASN A 268 7.35 -12.47 -9.16
N VAL A 269 7.47 -11.75 -10.28
CA VAL A 269 6.32 -11.32 -11.09
C VAL A 269 5.96 -12.45 -12.05
N ILE A 270 4.74 -12.96 -11.94
CA ILE A 270 4.23 -14.08 -12.74
C ILE A 270 3.42 -13.55 -13.93
N LYS A 271 2.57 -12.54 -13.70
CA LYS A 271 1.82 -11.80 -14.73
C LYS A 271 1.84 -10.31 -14.44
N GLY A 272 1.96 -9.52 -15.50
CA GLY A 272 2.30 -8.10 -15.41
C GLY A 272 1.15 -7.10 -15.43
N GLY A 273 -0.12 -7.52 -15.50
CA GLY A 273 -1.26 -6.58 -15.46
C GLY A 273 -1.47 -5.72 -16.72
N GLY A 274 -0.89 -6.10 -17.86
CA GLY A 274 -1.06 -5.39 -19.13
C GLY A 274 -0.02 -4.30 -19.40
N LEU A 275 -0.20 -3.57 -20.51
CA LEU A 275 0.75 -2.54 -20.96
C LEU A 275 0.69 -1.27 -20.09
N ARG A 276 -0.47 -1.01 -19.46
CA ARG A 276 -0.69 0.17 -18.61
C ARG A 276 -0.51 -0.11 -17.12
N SER A 277 -0.14 -1.33 -16.74
CA SER A 277 0.14 -1.62 -15.34
C SER A 277 1.40 -0.90 -14.89
N GLN A 278 1.27 -0.21 -13.76
CA GLN A 278 2.36 0.32 -12.98
C GLN A 278 2.62 -0.69 -11.86
N PHE A 279 3.60 -1.56 -12.06
CA PHE A 279 4.05 -2.46 -10.99
C PHE A 279 5.16 -1.77 -10.23
N TYR A 280 4.88 -1.41 -8.99
CA TYR A 280 5.83 -0.74 -8.12
C TYR A 280 6.72 -1.80 -7.46
N LEU A 281 7.99 -1.82 -7.85
CA LEU A 281 9.02 -2.58 -7.13
C LEU A 281 9.11 -2.10 -5.68
N LEU A 282 8.98 -0.80 -5.51
CA LEU A 282 8.84 -0.15 -4.23
C LEU A 282 8.03 1.12 -4.41
N ASP A 283 7.08 1.33 -3.51
CA ASP A 283 6.37 2.58 -3.28
C ASP A 283 6.55 2.92 -1.79
N ILE A 284 6.95 4.15 -1.49
CA ILE A 284 7.05 4.63 -0.11
C ILE A 284 6.20 5.88 0.06
N GLY A 285 5.33 5.85 1.07
CA GLY A 285 4.40 6.91 1.39
C GLY A 285 4.84 7.73 2.59
N SER A 286 4.70 9.06 2.51
CA SER A 286 4.98 9.99 3.58
C SER A 286 4.00 11.18 3.58
N CYS A 287 4.14 12.06 4.57
CA CYS A 287 3.33 13.26 4.75
C CYS A 287 4.16 14.35 5.46
N TRP A 288 4.26 15.52 4.84
CA TRP A 288 4.72 16.76 5.49
C TRP A 288 4.11 17.98 4.80
N LYS A 289 4.12 19.14 5.45
CA LYS A 289 3.63 20.40 4.88
C LYS A 289 4.68 21.02 3.96
N ASN A 290 4.28 21.88 3.01
CA ASN A 290 5.22 22.57 2.12
C ASN A 290 6.25 23.44 2.86
N ASN A 291 5.95 23.84 4.10
CA ASN A 291 6.87 24.56 4.98
C ASN A 291 7.81 23.66 5.81
N GLY A 292 7.87 22.36 5.54
CA GLY A 292 8.73 21.38 6.20
C GLY A 292 8.22 20.85 7.55
N LYS A 293 7.09 21.35 8.06
CA LYS A 293 6.49 20.83 9.30
C LYS A 293 5.88 19.43 9.07
N PRO A 294 5.85 18.57 10.11
CA PRO A 294 5.10 17.32 10.06
C PRO A 294 3.61 17.57 9.78
N CYS A 295 2.95 16.59 9.18
CA CYS A 295 1.50 16.62 9.04
C CYS A 295 0.78 16.53 10.38
N ASP A 296 -0.40 17.13 10.46
CA ASP A 296 -1.22 17.18 11.68
C ASP A 296 -2.69 16.77 11.45
N GLY A 297 -3.04 16.34 10.24
CA GLY A 297 -4.39 15.94 9.83
C GLY A 297 -5.20 17.06 9.17
N ASP A 298 -4.63 18.27 9.02
CA ASP A 298 -5.25 19.33 8.24
C ASP A 298 -5.10 19.07 6.74
N VAL A 299 -6.16 18.54 6.14
CA VAL A 299 -6.21 18.15 4.72
C VAL A 299 -5.95 19.30 3.74
N THR A 300 -6.00 20.57 4.18
CA THR A 300 -5.74 21.72 3.30
C THR A 300 -4.26 22.11 3.24
N SER A 301 -3.50 21.79 4.30
CA SER A 301 -2.07 22.16 4.42
C SER A 301 -1.12 20.95 4.42
N ASP A 302 -1.60 19.79 4.83
CA ASP A 302 -0.88 18.52 4.71
C ASP A 302 -0.67 18.16 3.25
N VAL A 303 0.47 17.53 2.95
CA VAL A 303 0.78 17.04 1.60
C VAL A 303 1.33 15.62 1.69
N THR A 304 0.61 14.69 1.06
CA THR A 304 1.07 13.31 0.92
C THR A 304 2.13 13.21 -0.16
N ARG A 305 3.14 12.38 0.07
CA ARG A 305 4.25 12.23 -0.87
C ARG A 305 4.61 10.79 -1.13
N TYR A 306 4.81 10.48 -2.39
CA TYR A 306 5.14 9.15 -2.86
C TYR A 306 6.46 9.15 -3.65
N SER A 307 7.27 8.12 -3.41
CA SER A 307 8.45 7.80 -4.21
C SER A 307 8.29 6.38 -4.75
N GLU A 308 8.11 6.26 -6.05
CA GLU A 308 7.65 5.02 -6.69
C GLU A 308 8.63 4.57 -7.79
N MET A 309 9.00 3.30 -7.80
CA MET A 309 9.79 2.69 -8.89
C MET A 309 8.92 1.73 -9.71
N ILE A 310 8.64 2.08 -10.95
CA ILE A 310 7.86 1.24 -11.88
C ILE A 310 8.80 0.28 -12.61
N ILE A 311 8.55 -1.04 -12.54
CA ILE A 311 9.38 -2.06 -13.22
C ILE A 311 8.73 -2.73 -14.42
N ASN A 312 7.50 -2.33 -14.80
CA ASN A 312 6.91 -2.78 -16.06
C ASN A 312 7.79 -2.27 -17.23
N PRO A 313 8.37 -3.16 -18.06
CA PRO A 313 9.27 -2.74 -19.14
C PRO A 313 8.58 -1.91 -20.22
N ASN A 314 7.25 -1.92 -20.28
CA ASN A 314 6.48 -1.10 -21.22
C ASN A 314 6.24 0.33 -20.72
N ALA A 315 6.59 0.63 -19.47
CA ALA A 315 6.49 1.99 -18.94
C ALA A 315 7.50 2.91 -19.63
N SER A 316 7.01 4.03 -20.16
CA SER A 316 7.80 5.03 -20.88
C SER A 316 8.06 6.26 -20.03
N ALA A 317 9.23 6.89 -20.17
CA ALA A 317 9.48 8.19 -19.55
C ALA A 317 8.56 9.29 -20.12
N TRP A 318 7.74 9.93 -19.28
CA TRP A 318 7.01 11.15 -19.68
C TRP A 318 7.87 12.39 -19.46
N CYS A 319 8.80 12.34 -18.51
CA CYS A 319 9.86 13.33 -18.40
C CYS A 319 10.78 13.24 -19.62
N GLN A 320 10.80 14.30 -20.43
CA GLN A 320 11.59 14.39 -21.67
C GLN A 320 12.10 15.81 -21.86
N ALA A 321 13.17 16.00 -22.63
CA ALA A 321 13.73 17.32 -22.92
C ALA A 321 12.72 18.30 -23.56
N ASN A 322 11.72 17.78 -24.27
CA ASN A 322 10.62 18.54 -24.87
C ASN A 322 9.33 18.56 -24.00
N ASN A 323 9.34 17.92 -22.81
CA ASN A 323 8.20 17.80 -21.90
C ASN A 323 8.66 17.96 -20.44
N LEU A 324 9.20 19.15 -20.12
CA LEU A 324 9.82 19.44 -18.83
C LEU A 324 8.83 19.52 -17.66
N ASN A 325 7.55 19.73 -17.92
CA ASN A 325 6.48 19.77 -16.91
C ASN A 325 6.27 18.43 -16.19
N ALA A 326 6.73 17.31 -16.77
CA ALA A 326 6.70 15.99 -16.14
C ALA A 326 8.04 15.63 -15.47
N CYS A 327 9.03 16.53 -15.49
CA CYS A 327 10.34 16.33 -14.91
C CYS A 327 10.49 17.07 -13.58
N PRO A 328 11.15 16.45 -12.57
CA PRO A 328 11.53 17.21 -11.39
C PRO A 328 12.52 18.31 -11.79
N PRO A 329 12.52 19.48 -11.11
CA PRO A 329 13.43 20.58 -11.42
C PRO A 329 14.91 20.19 -11.38
N TYR A 330 15.29 19.29 -10.45
CA TYR A 330 16.66 18.83 -10.30
C TYR A 330 16.75 17.31 -10.18
N HIS A 331 17.79 16.74 -10.77
CA HIS A 331 18.30 15.41 -10.44
C HIS A 331 19.53 15.57 -9.55
N THR A 332 19.63 14.81 -8.46
CA THR A 332 20.81 14.81 -7.59
C THR A 332 21.48 13.45 -7.64
N PHE A 333 22.74 13.44 -8.08
CA PHE A 333 23.56 12.24 -8.14
C PHE A 333 23.98 11.76 -6.74
N PRO A 334 24.42 10.49 -6.61
CA PRO A 334 24.90 9.94 -5.32
C PRO A 334 26.03 10.75 -4.67
N ASN A 335 26.84 11.45 -5.47
CA ASN A 335 27.93 12.32 -5.01
C ASN A 335 27.46 13.71 -4.54
N GLY A 336 26.14 13.99 -4.58
CA GLY A 336 25.54 15.27 -4.20
C GLY A 336 25.52 16.34 -5.28
N THR A 337 26.04 16.06 -6.49
CA THR A 337 25.94 17.00 -7.61
C THR A 337 24.50 17.06 -8.11
N SER A 338 23.95 18.26 -8.24
CA SER A 338 22.61 18.47 -8.80
C SER A 338 22.67 19.04 -10.20
N ILE A 339 21.87 18.48 -11.10
CA ILE A 339 21.71 18.93 -12.49
C ILE A 339 20.28 19.40 -12.68
N HIS A 340 20.14 20.61 -13.20
CA HIS A 340 18.85 21.20 -13.50
C HIS A 340 18.24 20.60 -14.78
N ARG A 341 16.93 20.41 -14.83
CA ARG A 341 16.21 19.82 -15.98
C ARG A 341 16.31 20.60 -17.30
N ASN A 342 16.85 21.82 -17.29
CA ASN A 342 17.16 22.56 -18.52
C ASN A 342 18.53 22.17 -19.12
N ASP A 343 19.38 21.48 -18.37
CA ASP A 343 20.59 20.88 -18.92
C ASP A 343 20.21 19.60 -19.67
N THR A 344 19.78 19.80 -20.92
CA THR A 344 19.32 18.73 -21.81
C THR A 344 20.40 17.70 -22.15
N THR A 345 21.67 18.01 -21.88
CA THR A 345 22.79 17.12 -22.17
C THR A 345 23.01 16.13 -21.03
N ASN A 346 22.92 16.59 -19.79
CA ASN A 346 23.34 15.80 -18.63
C ASN A 346 22.17 15.32 -17.75
N PHE A 347 20.97 15.90 -17.87
CA PHE A 347 19.82 15.48 -17.08
C PHE A 347 19.31 14.09 -17.52
N PRO A 348 19.13 13.12 -16.60
CA PRO A 348 18.75 11.76 -16.97
C PRO A 348 17.23 11.61 -17.15
N TYR A 349 16.67 12.21 -18.21
CA TYR A 349 15.22 12.20 -18.48
C TYR A 349 14.60 10.79 -18.44
N ALA A 350 15.28 9.81 -19.05
CA ALA A 350 14.81 8.44 -19.13
C ALA A 350 14.67 7.74 -17.76
N ALA A 351 15.24 8.31 -16.70
CA ALA A 351 15.17 7.78 -15.35
C ALA A 351 13.85 8.11 -14.64
N TYR A 352 13.03 9.00 -15.21
CA TYR A 352 11.80 9.52 -14.61
C TYR A 352 10.59 9.19 -15.48
N HIS A 353 9.60 8.53 -14.88
CA HIS A 353 8.29 8.43 -15.49
C HIS A 353 7.58 9.78 -15.39
N LEU A 354 7.39 10.28 -14.16
CA LEU A 354 6.64 11.50 -13.87
C LEU A 354 7.11 12.13 -12.56
N HIS A 355 7.18 13.46 -12.53
CA HIS A 355 7.04 14.27 -11.32
C HIS A 355 5.77 15.12 -11.45
N CYS A 356 4.89 15.03 -10.47
CA CYS A 356 3.77 15.95 -10.32
C CYS A 356 3.85 16.65 -8.96
N SER A 357 3.57 17.94 -8.96
CA SER A 357 3.71 18.84 -7.81
C SER A 357 2.41 18.93 -6.99
N PRO A 358 2.49 19.30 -5.70
CA PRO A 358 1.29 19.40 -4.87
C PRO A 358 0.44 20.62 -5.24
N GLY A 359 -0.88 20.42 -5.20
CA GLY A 359 -1.85 21.43 -5.63
C GLY A 359 -1.94 22.68 -4.73
N ASN A 360 -1.31 22.67 -3.56
CA ASN A 360 -1.21 23.79 -2.63
C ASN A 360 0.21 24.41 -2.59
N ALA A 361 1.07 24.13 -3.57
CA ALA A 361 2.38 24.77 -3.68
C ALA A 361 2.27 26.20 -4.22
N GLU A 362 2.97 27.15 -3.59
CA GLU A 362 2.91 28.58 -3.95
C GLU A 362 4.07 29.04 -4.85
N HIS A 363 5.17 28.28 -4.91
CA HIS A 363 6.43 28.71 -5.52
C HIS A 363 6.99 27.68 -6.52
N LEU A 364 6.12 27.03 -7.29
CA LEU A 364 6.54 26.05 -8.28
C LEU A 364 7.34 26.67 -9.43
N GLU A 365 8.42 26.00 -9.81
CA GLU A 365 9.22 26.38 -10.96
C GLU A 365 8.53 25.94 -12.26
N ALA A 366 8.18 26.90 -13.11
CA ALA A 366 7.59 26.62 -14.42
C ALA A 366 8.62 26.07 -15.42
N PRO A 367 8.24 25.10 -16.28
CA PRO A 367 6.92 24.46 -16.36
C PRO A 367 6.74 23.35 -15.32
N TYR A 368 5.52 23.11 -14.86
CA TYR A 368 5.20 22.05 -13.90
C TYR A 368 3.85 21.40 -14.23
N SER A 369 3.63 20.20 -13.71
CA SER A 369 2.33 19.55 -13.68
C SER A 369 1.90 19.40 -12.22
N LEU A 370 0.63 19.65 -11.93
CA LEU A 370 0.05 19.34 -10.63
C LEU A 370 -0.38 17.87 -10.62
N CYS A 371 -0.24 17.21 -9.48
CA CYS A 371 -0.87 15.90 -9.32
C CYS A 371 -2.39 16.03 -9.39
N ASP A 372 -3.06 14.92 -9.69
CA ASP A 372 -4.52 14.93 -9.64
C ASP A 372 -4.96 15.32 -8.21
N PRO A 373 -5.98 16.17 -8.05
CA PRO A 373 -6.31 16.73 -6.75
C PRO A 373 -7.34 15.89 -5.97
N TYR A 374 -7.67 14.68 -6.44
CA TYR A 374 -8.81 13.89 -5.98
C TYR A 374 -8.45 12.47 -5.49
N SER A 375 -7.28 11.93 -5.84
CA SER A 375 -6.81 10.60 -5.42
C SER A 375 -6.52 10.47 -3.92
N ASN A 376 -6.43 11.59 -3.21
CA ASN A 376 -6.27 11.64 -1.77
C ASN A 376 -7.10 12.83 -1.23
N PRO A 377 -7.53 12.81 0.05
CA PRO A 377 -8.27 13.93 0.62
C PRO A 377 -7.48 15.24 0.59
N GLN A 378 -6.18 15.17 0.84
CA GLN A 378 -5.20 16.25 0.82
C GLN A 378 -4.39 16.29 -0.49
N PRO A 379 -3.74 17.43 -0.82
CA PRO A 379 -2.78 17.49 -1.92
C PRO A 379 -1.72 16.40 -1.87
N GLN A 380 -1.23 16.00 -3.03
CA GLN A 380 -0.20 14.99 -3.16
C GLN A 380 0.95 15.45 -4.06
N GLU A 381 2.14 14.93 -3.82
CA GLU A 381 3.30 15.02 -4.70
C GLU A 381 3.78 13.61 -5.03
N ILE A 382 3.93 13.30 -6.30
CA ILE A 382 4.35 11.96 -6.74
C ILE A 382 5.62 12.11 -7.57
N LEU A 383 6.62 11.30 -7.22
CA LEU A 383 7.81 11.11 -8.03
C LEU A 383 7.95 9.64 -8.42
N GLN A 384 7.71 9.37 -9.70
CA GLN A 384 7.77 8.04 -10.29
C GLN A 384 9.06 7.92 -11.13
N ILE A 385 9.88 6.94 -10.80
CA ILE A 385 11.15 6.64 -11.46
C ILE A 385 11.08 5.32 -12.23
N LEU A 386 11.99 5.18 -13.20
CA LEU A 386 12.11 4.02 -14.08
C LEU A 386 13.51 3.39 -13.95
N PRO A 387 13.67 2.10 -14.29
CA PRO A 387 14.97 1.44 -14.35
C PRO A 387 15.97 2.23 -15.18
N HIS A 388 17.09 2.63 -14.56
CA HIS A 388 18.10 3.46 -15.21
C HIS A 388 19.46 3.34 -14.49
N PRO A 389 20.60 3.44 -15.18
CA PRO A 389 21.92 3.26 -14.56
C PRO A 389 22.22 4.20 -13.39
N VAL A 390 21.63 5.40 -13.36
CA VAL A 390 21.81 6.36 -12.26
C VAL A 390 21.28 5.85 -10.92
N TRP A 391 20.45 4.81 -10.92
CA TRP A 391 19.92 4.19 -9.69
C TRP A 391 20.76 3.00 -9.19
N GLY A 392 21.76 2.57 -9.96
CA GLY A 392 22.53 1.36 -9.69
C GLY A 392 23.26 1.37 -8.35
N GLU A 393 23.81 2.52 -7.93
CA GLU A 393 24.48 2.67 -6.62
C GLU A 393 23.53 2.47 -5.42
N TYR A 394 22.22 2.59 -5.64
CA TYR A 394 21.20 2.36 -4.61
C TYR A 394 20.63 0.93 -4.67
N GLY A 395 21.14 0.06 -5.55
CA GLY A 395 20.68 -1.33 -5.69
C GLY A 395 19.41 -1.51 -6.53
N TYR A 396 18.90 -0.44 -7.15
CA TYR A 396 17.70 -0.46 -7.99
C TYR A 396 18.00 -0.98 -9.42
N PRO A 397 16.95 -1.41 -10.16
CA PRO A 397 17.08 -1.80 -11.56
C PRO A 397 17.79 -0.74 -12.41
N THR A 398 18.73 -1.19 -13.24
CA THR A 398 19.51 -0.32 -14.13
C THR A 398 19.00 -0.32 -15.57
N LYS A 399 18.14 -1.29 -15.92
CA LYS A 399 17.59 -1.48 -17.26
C LYS A 399 16.15 -1.97 -17.19
N GLN A 400 15.33 -1.57 -18.15
CA GLN A 400 13.97 -2.08 -18.29
C GLN A 400 13.96 -3.61 -18.42
N GLY A 401 13.04 -4.26 -17.71
CA GLY A 401 12.89 -5.72 -17.68
C GLY A 401 13.67 -6.44 -16.58
N GLU A 402 14.60 -5.79 -15.88
CA GLU A 402 15.25 -6.38 -14.70
C GLU A 402 14.24 -6.57 -13.55
N GLY A 403 14.15 -7.78 -13.00
CA GLY A 403 13.16 -8.15 -11.98
C GLY A 403 11.74 -8.34 -12.48
N TRP A 404 11.52 -8.37 -13.80
CA TRP A 404 10.22 -8.58 -14.39
C TRP A 404 9.90 -10.08 -14.57
N ILE A 405 8.91 -10.38 -15.40
CA ILE A 405 8.43 -11.74 -15.68
C ILE A 405 9.59 -12.63 -16.14
N GLY A 406 9.81 -13.73 -15.43
CA GLY A 406 10.88 -14.69 -15.71
C GLY A 406 12.23 -14.37 -15.05
N ASP A 407 12.32 -13.27 -14.30
CA ASP A 407 13.53 -12.86 -13.54
C ASP A 407 13.20 -12.69 -12.03
N PRO A 408 12.88 -13.79 -11.32
CA PRO A 408 12.65 -13.73 -9.87
C PRO A 408 13.94 -13.37 -9.14
N ARG A 409 13.87 -12.40 -8.23
CA ARG A 409 15.06 -11.81 -7.61
C ARG A 409 14.86 -11.44 -6.16
N THR A 410 15.94 -11.52 -5.39
CA THR A 410 16.06 -10.83 -4.12
C THR A 410 16.68 -9.46 -4.33
N TRP A 411 15.96 -8.42 -3.94
CA TRP A 411 16.39 -7.04 -3.96
C TRP A 411 16.97 -6.64 -2.62
N GLU A 412 18.04 -5.84 -2.62
CA GLU A 412 18.49 -5.06 -1.48
C GLU A 412 18.60 -3.60 -1.94
N LEU A 413 17.62 -2.80 -1.57
CA LEU A 413 17.46 -1.43 -2.03
C LEU A 413 17.90 -0.46 -0.93
N ASP A 414 18.77 0.48 -1.27
CA ASP A 414 19.13 1.62 -0.41
C ASP A 414 18.10 2.74 -0.54
N VAL A 415 16.90 2.42 -0.06
CA VAL A 415 15.71 3.27 -0.15
C VAL A 415 15.92 4.60 0.53
N GLY A 416 16.57 4.61 1.69
CA GLY A 416 16.88 5.83 2.42
C GLY A 416 17.75 6.78 1.62
N ARG A 417 18.90 6.32 1.11
CA ARG A 417 19.78 7.19 0.33
C ARG A 417 19.12 7.65 -0.97
N LEU A 418 18.40 6.79 -1.69
CA LEU A 418 17.72 7.21 -2.91
C LEU A 418 16.67 8.28 -2.63
N SER A 419 15.75 8.00 -1.70
CA SER A 419 14.69 8.92 -1.33
C SER A 419 15.18 10.25 -0.74
N GLN A 420 16.41 10.32 -0.23
CA GLN A 420 17.08 11.57 0.15
C GLN A 420 17.53 12.40 -1.05
N SER A 421 18.00 11.75 -2.11
CA SER A 421 18.50 12.39 -3.35
C SER A 421 17.37 12.85 -4.28
N LEU A 422 16.19 12.24 -4.17
CA LEU A 422 15.02 12.60 -4.94
C LEU A 422 14.49 14.00 -4.58
N PHE A 423 13.97 14.71 -5.59
CA PHE A 423 13.37 16.04 -5.44
C PHE A 423 11.96 15.91 -4.88
N PHE A 424 11.69 16.67 -3.81
CA PHE A 424 10.35 16.92 -3.29
C PHE A 424 10.21 18.42 -3.02
N TYR A 425 9.09 18.99 -3.42
CA TYR A 425 8.80 20.40 -3.31
C TYR A 425 8.76 20.86 -1.85
N GLN A 426 9.35 22.02 -1.62
CA GLN A 426 9.31 22.73 -0.35
C GLN A 426 9.33 24.24 -0.59
N ASP A 427 8.59 25.00 0.21
CA ASP A 427 8.52 26.45 0.07
C ASP A 427 9.90 27.09 0.32
N PRO A 428 10.35 28.04 -0.52
CA PRO A 428 11.62 28.73 -0.33
C PRO A 428 11.75 29.37 1.06
N GLY A 429 12.94 29.24 1.65
CA GLY A 429 13.23 29.84 2.96
C GLY A 429 12.68 29.06 4.17
N THR A 430 12.06 27.90 3.96
CA THR A 430 11.56 27.06 5.06
C THR A 430 12.59 26.01 5.51
N PRO A 431 12.54 25.54 6.78
CA PRO A 431 13.47 24.53 7.27
C PRO A 431 13.27 23.17 6.57
N PRO A 432 14.32 22.43 6.19
CA PRO A 432 14.17 21.15 5.48
C PRO A 432 13.24 20.16 6.21
N ALA A 433 12.32 19.55 5.46
CA ALA A 433 11.45 18.50 6.00
C ALA A 433 12.26 17.28 6.44
N ARG A 434 11.85 16.66 7.55
CA ARG A 434 12.33 15.31 7.92
C ARG A 434 11.57 14.27 7.11
N ARG A 435 12.26 13.52 6.27
CA ARG A 435 11.67 12.51 5.38
C ARG A 435 11.46 11.19 6.11
N GLN A 436 10.39 11.15 6.91
CA GLN A 436 9.93 9.95 7.60
C GLN A 436 8.92 9.20 6.73
N TRP A 437 9.14 7.93 6.45
CA TRP A 437 8.31 7.15 5.54
C TRP A 437 7.35 6.28 6.33
N MET A 438 6.08 6.65 6.38
CA MET A 438 5.08 5.96 7.19
C MET A 438 4.56 4.68 6.52
N SER A 439 4.76 4.53 5.22
CA SER A 439 4.39 3.33 4.47
C SER A 439 5.51 2.89 3.53
N VAL A 440 5.63 1.58 3.36
CA VAL A 440 6.63 0.92 2.50
C VAL A 440 5.96 -0.27 1.85
N ASP A 441 5.79 -0.17 0.54
CA ASP A 441 4.78 -0.89 -0.20
C ASP A 441 5.38 -1.54 -1.44
N LEU A 442 4.74 -2.65 -1.85
CA LEU A 442 5.02 -3.34 -3.09
C LEU A 442 3.71 -3.86 -3.67
N GLY A 443 3.56 -3.74 -4.98
CA GLY A 443 2.43 -4.32 -5.69
C GLY A 443 2.16 -3.62 -7.00
N THR A 444 0.90 -3.56 -7.41
CA THR A 444 0.55 -3.06 -8.72
C THR A 444 -0.69 -2.20 -8.73
N GLU A 445 -0.64 -1.19 -9.59
CA GLU A 445 -1.77 -0.43 -10.11
C GLU A 445 -1.99 -0.81 -11.57
N ILE A 446 -3.14 -1.39 -11.89
CA ILE A 446 -3.57 -1.55 -13.28
C ILE A 446 -4.30 -0.28 -13.66
N PHE A 447 -3.68 0.58 -14.48
CA PHE A 447 -4.20 1.91 -14.79
C PHE A 447 -5.12 1.91 -16.02
N LYS A 448 -6.44 2.00 -15.78
CA LYS A 448 -7.48 2.17 -16.82
C LYS A 448 -7.32 1.19 -17.98
N ASP A 449 -7.19 -0.08 -17.64
CA ASP A 449 -6.98 -1.19 -18.56
C ASP A 449 -7.88 -2.37 -18.13
N PRO A 450 -9.02 -2.59 -18.80
CA PRO A 450 -9.92 -3.68 -18.45
C PRO A 450 -9.35 -5.03 -18.87
N ASP A 451 -9.88 -6.11 -18.26
CA ASP A 451 -9.58 -7.50 -18.60
C ASP A 451 -8.08 -7.87 -18.47
N GLN A 452 -7.35 -7.17 -17.60
CA GLN A 452 -5.96 -7.46 -17.30
C GLN A 452 -5.82 -8.31 -16.05
N VAL A 453 -4.75 -9.10 -15.97
CA VAL A 453 -4.40 -9.90 -14.79
C VAL A 453 -2.95 -9.63 -14.40
N ALA A 454 -2.75 -9.22 -13.15
CA ALA A 454 -1.46 -9.20 -12.49
C ALA A 454 -1.39 -10.34 -11.45
N GLU A 455 -0.23 -10.97 -11.37
CA GLU A 455 0.02 -12.09 -10.47
C GLU A 455 1.48 -12.08 -10.03
N TRP A 456 1.75 -12.13 -8.73
CA TRP A 456 3.11 -12.11 -8.21
C TRP A 456 3.21 -12.75 -6.84
N THR A 457 4.43 -13.11 -6.45
CA THR A 457 4.73 -13.56 -5.09
C THR A 457 5.81 -12.71 -4.45
N VAL A 458 5.68 -12.47 -3.15
CA VAL A 458 6.69 -11.78 -2.34
C VAL A 458 6.96 -12.53 -1.03
N CYS A 459 8.23 -12.59 -0.65
CA CYS A 459 8.69 -13.14 0.63
C CYS A 459 9.96 -12.41 1.10
N ASP A 460 10.45 -12.77 2.29
CA ASP A 460 11.68 -12.22 2.88
C ASP A 460 11.72 -10.70 2.99
N PHE A 461 10.55 -10.07 3.14
CA PHE A 461 10.44 -8.62 3.27
C PHE A 461 10.92 -8.17 4.66
N ASP A 462 12.05 -7.47 4.65
CA ASP A 462 12.75 -6.91 5.80
C ASP A 462 13.02 -5.39 5.55
N ILE A 463 12.62 -4.53 6.49
CA ILE A 463 13.01 -3.11 6.54
C ILE A 463 14.15 -2.96 7.54
N LEU A 464 15.30 -2.52 7.07
CA LEU A 464 16.55 -2.48 7.81
C LEU A 464 16.88 -1.05 8.22
N VAL A 465 16.71 -0.74 9.50
CA VAL A 465 17.06 0.57 10.09
C VAL A 465 18.32 0.42 10.95
N PRO A 466 19.36 1.26 10.78
CA PRO A 466 20.55 1.23 11.61
C PRO A 466 20.21 1.45 13.09
N LYS A 467 20.91 0.75 13.98
CA LYS A 467 20.84 1.06 15.41
C LYS A 467 21.37 2.47 15.63
N ARG A 468 20.58 3.36 16.25
CA ARG A 468 21.09 4.66 16.69
C ARG A 468 22.27 4.41 17.64
N GLN A 469 23.47 4.85 17.26
CA GLN A 469 24.58 4.94 18.21
C GLN A 469 24.14 5.94 19.28
N ARG A 470 24.00 5.49 20.52
CA ARG A 470 23.85 6.40 21.66
C ARG A 470 25.18 7.12 21.80
N TYR A 471 25.23 8.39 21.39
CA TYR A 471 26.32 9.29 21.74
C TYR A 471 26.08 9.85 23.14
#